data_AF-K1ZYN5-F1
#
_entry.id   AF-K1ZYN5-F1
#
_cell.length_a   1.000
_cell.length_b   1.000
_cell.length_c   1.000
_cell.angle_alpha   90.00
_cell.angle_beta   90.00
_cell.angle_gamma   90.00
#
_symmetry.space_group_name_H-M   'P 1'
#
loop_
_entity.id
_entity.type
_entity.pdbx_description
1 polymer ?
#
loop_
_entity_poly.entity_id
_entity_poly.type
_entity_poly.pdbx_seq_one_letter_code
_entity_poly.pdbx_strand_id
1 'polypeptide(L)'
;MKKIRFLIGVVLAGVVAEFIHTNVGMPATHYNTFIDLVAYLTKPLQALGAAIIYYLMGDRLPTQSRFLRGIILGLLILLVKGQLIREPLMNFLLPNTMTEVLLQSTQVWLSNFAMAIIITLMITPKNNSSAR
;
A
#
# COMPACT_ATOMS: atom_id res chain seq x y z
N MET A 1 10.78 -13.10 -18.43
CA MET A 1 11.23 -12.58 -17.12
C MET A 1 10.43 -11.39 -16.58
N LYS A 2 10.08 -10.35 -17.37
CA LYS A 2 9.32 -9.18 -16.88
C LYS A 2 7.96 -9.50 -16.25
N LYS A 3 7.19 -10.44 -16.84
CA LYS A 3 5.88 -10.89 -16.31
C LYS A 3 5.98 -11.58 -14.93
N ILE A 4 7.01 -12.42 -14.75
CA ILE A 4 7.26 -13.12 -13.48
C ILE A 4 7.62 -12.12 -12.38
N ARG A 5 8.49 -11.15 -12.67
CA ARG A 5 8.84 -10.07 -11.72
C ARG A 5 7.64 -9.22 -11.32
N PHE A 6 6.73 -8.94 -12.26
CA PHE A 6 5.47 -8.24 -11.96
C PHE A 6 4.63 -9.02 -10.95
N LEU A 7 4.39 -10.31 -11.22
CA LEU A 7 3.58 -11.17 -10.35
C LEU A 7 4.20 -11.28 -8.95
N ILE A 8 5.52 -11.55 -8.87
CA ILE A 8 6.25 -11.62 -7.60
C ILE A 8 6.14 -10.29 -6.85
N GLY A 9 6.29 -9.16 -7.55
CA GLY A 9 6.16 -7.83 -6.94
C GLY A 9 4.78 -7.58 -6.35
N VAL A 10 3.71 -7.98 -7.05
CA VAL A 10 2.33 -7.84 -6.56
C VAL A 10 2.09 -8.71 -5.33
N VAL A 11 2.48 -9.98 -5.38
CA VAL A 11 2.30 -10.92 -4.26
C VAL A 11 3.10 -10.45 -3.05
N LEU A 12 4.37 -10.09 -3.24
CA LEU A 12 5.23 -9.60 -2.17
C LEU A 12 4.70 -8.31 -1.56
N ALA A 13 4.25 -7.35 -2.38
CA ALA A 13 3.70 -6.09 -1.91
C ALA A 13 2.44 -6.33 -1.04
N GLY A 14 1.54 -7.22 -1.49
CA GLY A 14 0.34 -7.57 -0.72
C GLY A 14 0.67 -8.29 0.60
N VAL A 15 1.60 -9.25 0.58
CA VAL A 15 2.00 -10.00 1.78
C VAL A 15 2.68 -9.09 2.80
N VAL A 16 3.59 -8.20 2.37
CA VAL A 16 4.27 -7.28 3.30
C VAL A 16 3.31 -6.24 3.87
N ALA A 17 2.43 -5.69 3.03
CA ALA A 17 1.40 -4.75 3.50
C ALA A 17 0.51 -5.37 4.56
N GLU A 18 0.13 -6.63 4.35
CA GLU A 18 -0.67 -7.39 5.32
C GLU A 18 0.12 -7.72 6.57
N PHE A 19 1.36 -8.20 6.43
CA PHE A 19 2.21 -8.48 7.59
C PHE A 19 2.33 -7.28 8.51
N ILE A 20 2.51 -6.08 7.95
CA ILE A 20 2.51 -4.82 8.71
C ILE A 20 1.14 -4.60 9.34
N HIS A 21 0.05 -4.76 8.58
CA HIS A 21 -1.30 -4.58 9.12
C HIS A 21 -1.65 -5.58 10.24
N THR A 22 -1.13 -6.80 10.23
CA THR A 22 -1.41 -7.79 11.29
C THR A 22 -0.50 -7.63 12.51
N ASN A 23 0.78 -7.29 12.31
CA ASN A 23 1.80 -7.35 13.37
C ASN A 23 2.23 -5.99 13.91
N VAL A 24 1.94 -4.90 13.20
CA VAL A 24 2.33 -3.55 13.61
C VAL A 24 1.08 -2.77 14.00
N GLY A 25 1.01 -2.31 15.24
CA GLY A 25 -0.09 -1.48 15.73
C GLY A 25 -1.15 -2.28 16.48
N MET A 26 -2.43 -2.03 16.18
CA MET A 26 -3.52 -2.69 16.89
C MET A 26 -3.79 -4.07 16.30
N PRO A 27 -4.02 -5.10 17.16
CA PRO A 27 -4.37 -6.43 16.68
C PRO A 27 -5.67 -6.37 15.90
N ALA A 28 -5.69 -7.02 14.74
CA ALA A 28 -6.89 -7.12 13.93
C ALA A 28 -8.00 -7.83 14.70
N THR A 29 -9.22 -7.30 14.67
CA THR A 29 -10.41 -7.98 15.18
C THR A 29 -10.67 -9.24 14.35
N HIS A 30 -10.63 -10.40 15.00
CA HIS A 30 -11.03 -11.66 14.41
C HIS A 30 -12.55 -11.76 14.32
N TYR A 31 -13.06 -12.14 13.16
CA TYR A 31 -14.50 -12.31 12.95
C TYR A 31 -14.88 -13.79 12.96
N ASN A 32 -14.67 -14.48 11.84
CA ASN A 32 -14.98 -15.89 11.61
C ASN A 32 -13.98 -16.41 10.57
N THR A 33 -13.57 -17.68 10.67
CA THR A 33 -12.58 -18.33 9.79
C THR A 33 -12.86 -18.11 8.31
N PHE A 34 -14.14 -18.13 7.89
CA PHE A 34 -14.51 -17.88 6.50
C PHE A 34 -14.28 -16.41 6.07
N ILE A 35 -14.66 -15.45 6.92
CA ILE A 35 -14.49 -14.02 6.63
C ILE A 35 -13.00 -13.67 6.60
N ASP A 36 -12.23 -14.21 7.56
CA ASP A 36 -10.78 -14.02 7.64
C ASP A 36 -10.11 -14.62 6.38
N LEU A 37 -10.52 -15.80 5.92
CA LEU A 37 -10.02 -16.41 4.68
C LEU A 37 -10.29 -15.53 3.45
N VAL A 38 -11.53 -15.04 3.29
CA VAL A 38 -11.89 -14.17 2.17
C VAL A 38 -11.09 -12.86 2.23
N ALA A 39 -10.91 -12.29 3.42
CA ALA A 39 -10.05 -11.13 3.62
C ALA A 39 -8.61 -11.42 3.19
N TYR A 40 -8.05 -12.58 3.56
CA TYR A 40 -6.70 -12.99 3.13
C TYR A 40 -6.56 -13.14 1.62
N LEU A 41 -7.54 -13.76 0.96
CA LEU A 41 -7.50 -13.98 -0.50
C LEU A 41 -7.71 -12.69 -1.31
N THR A 42 -8.46 -11.73 -0.78
CA THR A 42 -8.75 -10.48 -1.49
C THR A 42 -7.68 -9.41 -1.30
N LYS A 43 -6.82 -9.50 -0.28
CA LYS A 43 -5.75 -8.52 -0.03
C LYS A 43 -4.81 -8.26 -1.22
N PRO A 44 -4.31 -9.29 -1.96
CA PRO A 44 -3.47 -9.07 -3.13
C PRO A 44 -4.14 -8.24 -4.24
N LEU A 45 -5.48 -8.16 -4.29
CA LEU A 45 -6.18 -7.33 -5.28
C LEU A 45 -5.83 -5.85 -5.13
N GLN A 46 -5.64 -5.37 -3.89
CA GLN A 46 -5.28 -3.98 -3.66
C GLN A 46 -3.86 -3.69 -4.17
N ALA A 47 -2.92 -4.59 -3.90
CA ALA A 47 -1.56 -4.51 -4.45
C ALA A 47 -1.57 -4.62 -5.98
N LEU A 48 -2.42 -5.46 -6.55
CA LEU A 48 -2.59 -5.58 -8.00
C LEU A 48 -3.13 -4.28 -8.62
N GLY A 49 -4.15 -3.66 -8.02
CA GLY A 49 -4.68 -2.38 -8.47
C GLY A 49 -3.62 -1.27 -8.45
N ALA A 50 -2.88 -1.14 -7.35
CA ALA A 50 -1.77 -0.18 -7.24
C ALA A 50 -0.65 -0.47 -8.25
N ALA A 51 -0.33 -1.75 -8.48
CA ALA A 51 0.66 -2.18 -9.45
C ALA A 51 0.26 -1.84 -10.89
N ILE A 52 -1.01 -2.00 -11.25
CA ILE A 52 -1.53 -1.62 -12.56
C ILE A 52 -1.45 -0.10 -12.75
N ILE A 53 -1.87 0.67 -11.76
CA ILE A 53 -1.79 2.14 -11.80
C ILE A 53 -0.33 2.58 -12.01
N TYR A 54 0.60 2.04 -11.21
CA TYR A 54 2.02 2.36 -11.34
C TYR A 54 2.60 1.89 -12.68
N TYR A 55 2.18 0.73 -13.18
CA TYR A 55 2.61 0.26 -14.49
C TYR A 55 2.20 1.22 -15.62
N LEU A 56 0.99 1.79 -15.54
CA LEU A 56 0.46 2.68 -16.57
C LEU A 56 0.92 4.14 -16.46
N MET A 57 1.15 4.64 -15.24
CA MET A 57 1.38 6.06 -14.97
C MET A 57 2.70 6.37 -14.25
N GLY A 58 3.47 5.35 -13.86
CA GLY A 58 4.67 5.51 -13.05
C GLY A 58 5.83 6.25 -13.75
N ASP A 59 5.75 6.40 -15.07
CA ASP A 59 6.63 7.22 -15.90
C ASP A 59 6.38 8.72 -15.73
N ARG A 60 5.15 9.11 -15.38
CA ARG A 60 4.75 10.52 -15.19
C ARG A 60 5.04 11.06 -13.80
N LEU A 61 5.54 10.22 -12.90
CA LEU A 61 5.92 10.68 -11.55
C LEU A 61 7.14 11.61 -11.62
N PRO A 62 7.17 12.72 -10.86
CA PRO A 62 8.16 13.79 -11.00
C PRO A 62 9.55 13.45 -10.43
N THR A 63 9.92 12.16 -10.41
CA THR A 63 11.19 11.71 -9.86
C THR A 63 11.76 10.52 -10.63
N GLN A 64 13.08 10.43 -10.67
CA GLN A 64 13.82 9.33 -11.30
C GLN A 64 14.10 8.19 -10.33
N SER A 65 14.15 8.47 -9.02
CA SER A 65 14.41 7.44 -8.00
C SER A 65 13.20 6.55 -7.80
N ARG A 66 13.38 5.23 -7.98
CA ARG A 66 12.29 4.24 -7.78
C ARG A 66 11.76 4.23 -6.35
N PHE A 67 12.62 4.49 -5.38
CA PHE A 67 12.22 4.60 -3.98
C PHE A 67 11.34 5.84 -3.75
N LEU A 68 11.74 7.01 -4.28
CA LEU A 68 10.92 8.23 -4.20
C LEU A 68 9.59 8.08 -4.97
N ARG A 69 9.57 7.37 -6.11
CA ARG A 69 8.32 7.00 -6.78
C ARG A 69 7.40 6.20 -5.86
N GLY A 70 7.97 5.31 -5.04
CA GLY A 70 7.23 4.54 -4.03
C GLY A 70 6.61 5.42 -2.95
N ILE A 71 7.36 6.41 -2.44
CA ILE A 71 6.83 7.39 -1.48
C ILE A 71 5.69 8.20 -2.10
N ILE A 72 5.87 8.72 -3.31
CA ILE A 72 4.83 9.50 -3.99
C ILE A 72 3.59 8.64 -4.26
N LEU A 73 3.77 7.42 -4.75
CA LEU A 73 2.68 6.48 -4.98
C LEU A 73 1.95 6.15 -3.67
N GLY A 74 2.67 5.92 -2.57
CA GLY A 74 2.09 5.69 -1.25
C GLY A 74 1.26 6.88 -0.78
N LEU A 75 1.77 8.10 -0.92
CA LEU A 75 1.02 9.33 -0.62
C LEU A 75 -0.24 9.47 -1.47
N LEU A 76 -0.15 9.20 -2.78
CA LEU A 76 -1.29 9.23 -3.68
C LEU A 76 -2.36 8.21 -3.26
N ILE A 77 -1.96 7.00 -2.91
CA ILE A 77 -2.87 5.96 -2.42
C ILE A 77 -3.57 6.41 -1.13
N LEU A 78 -2.80 6.94 -0.16
CA LEU A 78 -3.35 7.43 1.10
C LEU A 78 -4.30 8.60 0.91
N LEU A 79 -3.99 9.52 -0.02
CA LEU A 79 -4.86 10.65 -0.38
C LEU A 79 -6.18 10.17 -1.00
N VAL A 80 -6.11 9.29 -2.01
CA VAL A 80 -7.28 8.79 -2.73
C VAL A 80 -8.21 8.00 -1.80
N LYS A 81 -7.65 7.22 -0.88
CA LYS A 81 -8.42 6.46 0.11
C LYS A 81 -8.90 7.32 1.29
N GLY A 82 -8.46 8.57 1.41
CA GLY A 82 -8.77 9.43 2.56
C GLY A 82 -8.05 9.06 3.86
N GLN A 83 -7.07 8.15 3.81
CA GLN A 83 -6.38 7.64 4.99
C GLN A 83 -5.23 8.54 5.47
N LEU A 84 -4.89 9.56 4.68
CA LEU A 84 -3.81 10.49 5.04
C LEU A 84 -4.22 11.47 6.15
N ILE A 85 -5.42 12.03 6.07
CA ILE A 85 -5.88 13.11 6.98
C ILE A 85 -7.29 12.82 7.49
N ARG A 86 -8.21 12.46 6.59
CA ARG A 86 -9.63 12.27 6.95
C ARG A 86 -9.82 11.16 7.97
N GLU A 87 -9.21 9.99 7.76
CA GLU A 87 -9.33 8.86 8.70
C GLU A 87 -8.69 9.16 10.07
N PRO A 88 -7.44 9.67 10.18
CA PRO A 88 -6.89 10.12 11.46
C PRO A 88 -7.76 11.16 12.19
N LEU A 89 -8.28 12.15 11.45
CA LEU A 89 -9.13 13.20 12.03
C LEU A 89 -10.46 12.64 12.52
N MET A 90 -11.09 11.75 11.75
CA MET A 90 -12.30 11.03 12.17
C MET A 90 -12.05 10.21 13.45
N ASN A 91 -10.94 9.47 13.50
CA ASN A 91 -10.61 8.65 14.66
C ASN A 91 -10.29 9.48 15.90
N PHE A 92 -9.77 10.70 15.72
CA PHE A 92 -9.57 11.67 16.81
C PHE A 92 -10.88 12.27 17.35
N LEU A 93 -11.91 12.39 16.53
CA LEU A 93 -13.23 12.88 16.95
C LEU A 93 -14.06 11.84 17.69
N LEU A 94 -13.72 10.56 17.55
CA LEU A 94 -14.29 9.45 18.31
C LEU A 94 -13.67 9.38 19.71
N PRO A 95 -14.28 8.64 20.67
CA PRO A 95 -13.76 8.50 22.03
C PRO A 95 -12.52 7.57 22.09
N ASN A 96 -11.53 7.81 21.23
CA ASN A 96 -10.24 7.14 21.19
C ASN A 96 -9.17 8.02 21.85
N THR A 97 -8.12 7.40 22.39
CA THR A 97 -6.96 8.16 22.89
C THR A 97 -6.07 8.65 21.74
N MET A 98 -5.32 9.74 21.93
CA MET A 98 -4.37 10.25 20.92
C MET A 98 -3.37 9.16 20.49
N THR A 99 -2.92 8.33 21.44
CA THR A 99 -2.00 7.21 21.17
C THR A 99 -2.63 6.19 20.24
N GLU A 100 -3.91 5.84 20.45
CA GLU A 100 -4.65 4.90 19.59
C GLU A 100 -4.78 5.41 18.17
N VAL A 101 -5.14 6.69 18.01
CA VAL A 101 -5.28 7.33 16.70
C VAL A 101 -3.95 7.32 15.95
N LEU A 102 -2.85 7.69 16.61
CA LEU A 102 -1.52 7.69 16.00
C LEU A 102 -1.06 6.28 15.63
N LEU A 103 -1.31 5.29 16.49
CA LEU A 103 -0.92 3.91 16.25
C LEU A 103 -1.64 3.32 15.02
N GLN A 104 -2.98 3.49 14.95
CA GLN A 104 -3.78 3.06 13.82
C GLN A 104 -3.37 3.76 12.53
N SER A 105 -3.20 5.09 12.58
CA SER A 105 -2.79 5.89 11.41
C SER A 105 -1.42 5.45 10.89
N THR A 106 -0.46 5.25 11.80
CA THR A 106 0.90 4.82 11.45
C THR A 106 0.91 3.43 10.83
N GLN A 107 0.12 2.49 11.37
CA GLN A 107 -0.05 1.15 10.80
C GLN A 107 -0.58 1.21 9.36
N VAL A 108 -1.63 2.00 9.12
CA VAL A 108 -2.20 2.20 7.78
C VAL A 108 -1.20 2.86 6.83
N TRP A 109 -0.48 3.88 7.29
CA TRP A 109 0.53 4.57 6.48
C TRP A 109 1.67 3.63 6.11
N LEU A 110 2.26 2.93 7.08
CA LEU A 110 3.37 2.00 6.87
C LEU A 110 2.98 0.89 5.90
N SER A 111 1.79 0.31 6.05
CA SER A 111 1.30 -0.74 5.15
C SER A 111 1.21 -0.25 3.69
N ASN A 112 0.61 0.92 3.47
CA ASN A 112 0.48 1.49 2.12
C ASN A 112 1.84 1.93 1.53
N PHE A 113 2.73 2.51 2.34
CA PHE A 113 4.07 2.89 1.89
C PHE A 113 4.92 1.67 1.52
N ALA A 114 4.92 0.63 2.35
CA ALA A 114 5.67 -0.58 2.06
C ALA A 114 5.18 -1.24 0.77
N MET A 115 3.86 -1.35 0.60
CA MET A 115 3.24 -1.84 -0.64
C MET A 115 3.70 -1.05 -1.86
N ALA A 116 3.60 0.28 -1.80
CA ALA A 116 3.95 1.17 -2.89
C ALA A 116 5.44 1.08 -3.24
N ILE A 117 6.33 1.04 -2.24
CA ILE A 117 7.78 0.92 -2.44
C ILE A 117 8.13 -0.42 -3.10
N ILE A 118 7.53 -1.53 -2.65
CA ILE A 118 7.78 -2.85 -3.27
C ILE A 118 7.33 -2.84 -4.73
N ILE A 119 6.15 -2.29 -5.00
CA ILE A 119 5.63 -2.12 -6.36
C ILE A 119 6.62 -1.34 -7.22
N THR A 120 7.10 -0.18 -6.77
CA THR A 120 7.96 0.66 -7.59
C THR A 120 9.37 0.11 -7.79
N LEU A 121 9.86 -0.71 -6.86
CA LEU A 121 11.14 -1.40 -6.97
C LEU A 121 11.08 -2.61 -7.90
N MET A 122 9.97 -3.37 -7.86
CA MET A 122 9.81 -4.62 -8.60
C MET A 122 9.26 -4.42 -10.02
N ILE A 123 8.40 -3.43 -10.20
CA ILE A 123 7.68 -3.18 -11.44
C ILE A 123 8.34 -2.04 -12.21
N THR A 124 8.44 -2.19 -13.52
CA THR A 124 8.92 -1.12 -14.41
C THR A 124 7.73 -0.50 -15.13
N PRO A 125 7.59 0.83 -15.17
CA PRO A 125 6.52 1.49 -15.92
C PRO A 125 6.53 1.10 -17.39
N LYS A 126 5.36 1.12 -18.02
CA LYS A 126 5.16 0.72 -19.43
C LYS A 126 6.05 1.50 -20.39
N ASN A 127 6.13 2.82 -20.22
CA ASN A 127 6.81 3.73 -21.15
C ASN A 127 8.19 4.19 -20.66
N ASN A 128 8.92 3.34 -19.94
CA ASN A 128 10.24 3.70 -19.40
C ASN A 128 11.35 3.80 -20.49
N SER A 129 10.98 4.21 -21.71
CA SER A 129 11.77 4.22 -22.95
C SER A 129 12.53 5.54 -23.20
N SER A 130 12.27 6.60 -22.44
CA SER A 130 12.79 7.96 -22.71
C SER A 130 13.98 8.39 -21.82
N ALA A 131 14.67 7.44 -21.18
CA ALA A 131 15.86 7.73 -20.36
C ALA A 131 16.98 6.73 -20.65
N ARG A 132 17.26 6.51 -21.94
CA ARG A 132 18.56 6.07 -22.43
C ARG A 132 19.22 7.24 -23.14
#